data_AF-A0A9P5PTB6-F1
#
_entry.id   AF-A0A9P5PTB6-F1
#
_cell.length_a   1.000
_cell.length_b   1.000
_cell.length_c   1.000
_cell.angle_alpha   90.00
_cell.angle_beta   90.00
_cell.angle_gamma   90.00
#
_symmetry.space_group_name_H-M   'P 1'
#
loop_
_entity.id
_entity.type
_entity.pdbx_description
1 polymer ?
#
loop_
_entity_poly.entity_id
_entity_poly.type
_entity_poly.pdbx_seq_one_letter_code
_entity_poly.pdbx_strand_id
1 'polypeptide(L)'
;MDGLLSHPAMLRATGFMDQLFRTYNIKMYESYKRHQAELHAHETHLRRNFPNSVWSSVTVNMGPRTITDPHVDGANRPDGWCPVFPLGSFNPRTGGHLVLPDLKLVIEFPAGCVIFLPSSLLVHYNTPIQLHEKRYSITQCTAGGLFRWASNGFQTQDTFLAKASHEVKSKWLADRATRWERGLDFFPIIV
;
A
#
# COMPACT_ATOMS: atom_id res chain seq x y z
N MET A 1 10.72 4.14 -17.34
CA MET A 1 9.59 3.68 -16.49
C MET A 1 8.42 3.20 -17.33
N ASP A 2 7.98 3.94 -18.36
CA ASP A 2 6.82 3.57 -19.19
C ASP A 2 6.88 2.17 -19.82
N GLY A 3 8.06 1.75 -20.31
CA GLY A 3 8.27 0.40 -20.84
C GLY A 3 8.08 -0.70 -19.78
N LEU A 4 8.39 -0.42 -18.51
CA LEU A 4 8.15 -1.34 -17.41
C LEU A 4 6.66 -1.38 -17.05
N LEU A 5 6.01 -0.21 -16.93
CA LEU A 5 4.60 -0.12 -16.56
C LEU A 5 3.65 -0.72 -17.61
N SER A 6 4.06 -0.69 -18.89
CA SER A 6 3.34 -1.33 -19.99
C SER A 6 3.73 -2.79 -20.24
N HIS A 7 4.73 -3.32 -19.53
CA HIS A 7 5.20 -4.68 -19.76
C HIS A 7 4.12 -5.72 -19.36
N PRO A 8 3.83 -6.73 -20.20
CA PRO A 8 2.76 -7.70 -19.91
C PRO A 8 2.91 -8.42 -18.57
N ALA A 9 4.15 -8.71 -18.15
CA ALA A 9 4.38 -9.34 -16.84
C ALA A 9 4.05 -8.41 -15.67
N MET A 10 4.30 -7.11 -15.80
CA MET A 10 3.96 -6.12 -14.76
C MET A 10 2.45 -5.97 -14.66
N LEU A 11 1.76 -5.85 -15.80
CA LEU A 11 0.29 -5.81 -15.85
C LEU A 11 -0.35 -7.06 -15.22
N ARG A 12 0.23 -8.25 -15.45
CA ARG A 12 -0.27 -9.48 -14.80
C ARG A 12 -0.02 -9.48 -13.30
N ALA A 13 1.18 -9.08 -12.85
CA ALA A 13 1.51 -9.01 -11.43
C ALA A 13 0.62 -8.02 -10.67
N THR A 14 0.40 -6.84 -11.24
CA THR A 14 -0.45 -5.80 -10.64
C THR A 14 -1.90 -6.21 -10.61
N GLY A 15 -2.39 -6.80 -11.71
CA GLY A 15 -3.74 -7.35 -11.78
C GLY A 15 -3.96 -8.48 -10.78
N PHE A 16 -2.97 -9.35 -10.58
CA PHE A 16 -3.05 -10.41 -9.57
C PHE A 16 -3.18 -9.83 -8.15
N MET A 17 -2.33 -8.87 -7.77
CA MET A 17 -2.44 -8.18 -6.49
C MET A 17 -3.78 -7.46 -6.33
N ASP A 18 -4.27 -6.78 -7.37
CA ASP A 18 -5.56 -6.07 -7.36
C ASP A 18 -6.75 -7.03 -7.14
N GLN A 19 -6.77 -8.16 -7.85
CA GLN A 19 -7.82 -9.17 -7.68
C GLN A 19 -7.80 -9.83 -6.30
N LEU A 20 -6.62 -10.13 -5.75
CA LEU A 20 -6.51 -10.63 -4.38
C LEU A 20 -7.06 -9.61 -3.38
N PHE A 21 -6.73 -8.32 -3.54
CA PHE A 21 -7.24 -7.28 -2.66
C PHE A 21 -8.76 -7.17 -2.74
N ARG A 22 -9.33 -7.17 -3.94
CA ARG A 22 -10.78 -7.18 -4.17
C ARG A 22 -11.46 -8.38 -3.53
N THR A 23 -10.85 -9.56 -3.62
CA THR A 23 -11.41 -10.82 -3.13
C THR A 23 -11.41 -10.89 -1.61
N TYR A 24 -10.28 -10.55 -0.96
CA TYR A 24 -10.11 -10.72 0.48
C TYR A 24 -10.47 -9.48 1.30
N ASN A 25 -10.57 -8.30 0.68
CA ASN A 25 -10.96 -7.07 1.35
C ASN A 25 -11.74 -6.12 0.44
N ILE A 26 -12.95 -6.53 0.05
CA ILE A 26 -13.80 -5.76 -0.86
C ILE A 26 -14.15 -4.35 -0.33
N LYS A 27 -14.32 -4.18 0.99
CA LYS A 27 -14.66 -2.89 1.59
C LYS A 27 -13.54 -1.87 1.38
N MET A 28 -12.29 -2.28 1.65
CA MET A 28 -11.15 -1.40 1.46
C MET A 28 -10.86 -1.19 -0.03
N TYR A 29 -11.00 -2.23 -0.85
CA TYR A 29 -10.87 -2.13 -2.30
C TYR A 29 -11.79 -1.07 -2.89
N GLU A 30 -13.08 -1.09 -2.57
CA GLU A 30 -14.03 -0.10 -3.07
C GLU A 30 -13.72 1.31 -2.54
N SER A 31 -13.18 1.44 -1.33
CA SER A 31 -12.68 2.73 -0.82
C SER A 31 -11.50 3.27 -1.67
N TYR A 32 -10.54 2.43 -2.02
CA TYR A 32 -9.40 2.81 -2.87
C TYR A 32 -9.86 3.14 -4.29
N LYS A 33 -10.72 2.32 -4.88
CA LYS A 33 -11.27 2.52 -6.21
C LYS A 33 -12.05 3.83 -6.32
N ARG A 34 -12.87 4.16 -5.32
CA ARG A 34 -13.60 5.44 -5.26
C ARG A 34 -12.63 6.61 -5.15
N HIS A 35 -11.65 6.52 -4.24
CA HIS A 35 -10.64 7.56 -4.09
C HIS A 35 -9.88 7.82 -5.40
N GLN A 36 -9.47 6.77 -6.12
CA GLN A 36 -8.85 6.91 -7.44
C GLN A 36 -9.80 7.53 -8.49
N ALA A 37 -11.09 7.24 -8.44
CA ALA A 37 -12.05 7.87 -9.36
C ALA A 37 -12.19 9.38 -9.07
N GLU A 38 -12.33 9.76 -7.79
CA GLU A 38 -12.40 11.15 -7.34
C GLU A 38 -11.12 11.94 -7.70
N LEU A 39 -9.95 11.35 -7.41
CA LEU A 39 -8.66 11.97 -7.68
C LEU A 39 -8.46 12.26 -9.17
N HIS A 40 -8.77 11.30 -10.04
CA HIS A 40 -8.59 11.47 -11.49
C HIS A 40 -9.70 12.31 -12.15
N ALA A 41 -10.89 12.39 -11.54
CA ALA A 41 -11.93 13.31 -11.98
C ALA A 41 -11.56 14.77 -11.69
N HIS A 42 -10.94 15.03 -10.53
CA HIS A 42 -10.47 16.36 -10.15
C HIS A 42 -9.17 16.74 -10.89
N GLU A 43 -8.16 15.86 -10.81
CA GLU A 43 -6.85 16.07 -11.40
C GLU A 43 -6.69 15.29 -12.70
N THR A 44 -7.33 15.81 -13.75
CA THR A 44 -7.41 15.16 -15.07
C THR A 44 -6.05 14.96 -15.74
N HIS A 45 -5.01 15.65 -15.28
CA HIS A 45 -3.64 15.52 -15.79
C HIS A 45 -2.89 14.30 -15.19
N LEU A 46 -3.38 13.70 -14.10
CA LEU A 46 -2.75 12.55 -13.47
C LEU A 46 -2.92 11.29 -14.31
N ARG A 47 -1.87 10.48 -14.38
CA ARG A 47 -1.84 9.18 -15.04
C ARG A 47 -1.79 8.07 -14.02
N ARG A 48 -2.57 7.00 -14.24
CA ARG A 48 -2.46 5.78 -13.42
C ARG A 48 -1.19 5.02 -13.79
N ASN A 49 -0.56 4.40 -12.80
CA ASN A 49 0.59 3.51 -13.04
C ASN A 49 0.17 2.29 -13.86
N PHE A 50 -0.99 1.70 -13.52
CA PHE A 50 -1.56 0.57 -14.22
C PHE A 50 -3.07 0.73 -14.36
N PRO A 51 -3.67 0.32 -15.50
CA PRO A 51 -5.11 0.41 -15.69
C PRO A 51 -5.90 -0.54 -14.78
N ASN A 52 -5.25 -1.61 -14.30
CA ASN A 52 -5.84 -2.68 -13.49
C ASN A 52 -5.34 -2.67 -12.03
N SER A 53 -5.11 -1.48 -11.47
CA SER A 53 -4.65 -1.30 -10.09
C SER A 53 -5.37 -0.12 -9.42
N VAL A 54 -5.84 -0.34 -8.19
CA VAL A 54 -6.44 0.71 -7.37
C VAL A 54 -5.43 1.54 -6.55
N TRP A 55 -4.14 1.19 -6.57
CA TRP A 55 -3.12 1.94 -5.84
C TRP A 55 -2.54 3.10 -6.67
N SER A 56 -2.26 4.24 -6.03
CA SER A 56 -1.68 5.41 -6.69
C SER A 56 -0.17 5.34 -6.90
N SER A 57 0.53 4.43 -6.23
CA SER A 57 1.99 4.31 -6.30
C SER A 57 2.43 2.86 -6.48
N VAL A 58 3.57 2.68 -7.16
CA VAL A 58 4.27 1.40 -7.30
C VAL A 58 5.76 1.63 -7.07
N THR A 59 6.40 0.69 -6.36
CA THR A 59 7.84 0.62 -6.21
C THR A 59 8.32 -0.73 -6.74
N VAL A 60 9.35 -0.70 -7.57
CA VAL A 60 10.01 -1.89 -8.10
C VAL A 60 11.43 -1.94 -7.55
N ASN A 61 11.70 -2.90 -6.68
CA ASN A 61 13.01 -3.12 -6.10
C ASN A 61 13.82 -4.03 -7.03
N MET A 62 14.75 -3.42 -7.77
CA MET A 62 15.43 -4.00 -8.94
C MET A 62 16.60 -4.94 -8.60
N GLY A 63 16.77 -5.38 -7.35
CA GLY A 63 17.72 -6.43 -6.98
C GLY A 63 19.20 -6.12 -7.26
N PRO A 64 20.06 -7.13 -7.50
CA PRO A 64 19.73 -8.55 -7.61
C PRO A 64 19.46 -9.22 -6.26
N ARG A 65 19.78 -8.57 -5.13
CA ARG A 65 19.49 -9.08 -3.77
C ARG A 65 18.82 -7.96 -2.97
N THR A 66 17.56 -7.69 -3.27
CA THR A 66 16.79 -6.68 -2.54
C THR A 66 16.65 -7.08 -1.08
N ILE A 67 17.21 -6.25 -0.20
CA ILE A 67 17.06 -6.27 1.26
C ILE A 67 16.58 -4.91 1.73
N THR A 68 15.98 -4.88 2.91
CA THR A 68 15.59 -3.63 3.57
C THR A 68 15.99 -3.70 5.02
N ASP A 69 16.32 -2.56 5.61
CA ASP A 69 16.43 -2.43 7.06
C ASP A 69 15.03 -2.34 7.70
N PRO A 70 14.88 -2.58 9.02
CA PRO A 70 13.62 -2.39 9.72
C PRO A 70 13.07 -0.97 9.52
N HIS A 71 11.85 -0.85 9.00
CA HIS A 71 11.22 0.45 8.74
C HIS A 71 9.68 0.36 8.76
N VAL A 72 9.05 1.54 8.69
CA VAL A 72 7.64 1.71 8.36
C VAL A 72 7.52 2.66 7.17
N ASP A 73 6.50 2.47 6.35
CA ASP A 73 6.17 3.40 5.26
C ASP A 73 5.26 4.52 5.79
N GLY A 74 5.77 5.39 6.65
CA GLY A 74 4.96 6.36 7.41
C GLY A 74 4.08 7.32 6.58
N ALA A 75 4.36 7.47 5.27
CA ALA A 75 3.55 8.28 4.37
C ALA A 75 2.30 7.56 3.84
N ASN A 76 2.25 6.22 3.89
CA ASN A 76 1.15 5.42 3.39
C ASN A 76 -0.12 5.60 4.25
N ARG A 77 -1.27 5.21 3.71
CA ARG A 77 -2.52 5.17 4.47
C ARG A 77 -2.36 4.19 5.65
N PRO A 78 -2.57 4.63 6.92
CA PRO A 78 -2.37 3.82 8.13
C PRO A 78 -2.97 2.41 8.07
N ASP A 79 -4.27 2.33 7.83
CA ASP A 79 -5.05 1.09 7.73
C ASP A 79 -4.92 0.40 6.35
N GLY A 80 -4.16 0.99 5.43
CA GLY A 80 -4.10 0.60 4.03
C GLY A 80 -3.32 -0.67 3.77
N TRP A 81 -3.93 -1.61 3.03
CA TRP A 81 -3.24 -2.81 2.58
C TRP A 81 -2.26 -2.49 1.44
N CYS A 82 -0.97 -2.63 1.72
CA CYS A 82 0.09 -2.52 0.74
C CYS A 82 0.57 -3.93 0.35
N PRO A 83 0.35 -4.37 -0.89
CA PRO A 83 0.84 -5.67 -1.33
C PRO A 83 2.36 -5.63 -1.53
N VAL A 84 3.05 -6.64 -1.00
CA VAL A 84 4.45 -6.95 -1.34
C VAL A 84 4.45 -8.22 -2.18
N PHE A 85 5.14 -8.18 -3.32
CA PHE A 85 5.24 -9.29 -4.27
C PHE A 85 6.71 -9.60 -4.59
N PRO A 86 7.36 -10.50 -3.84
CA PRO A 86 8.72 -10.96 -4.12
C PRO A 86 8.80 -11.73 -5.43
N LEU A 87 9.89 -11.50 -6.15
CA LEU A 87 10.21 -12.10 -7.43
C LEU A 87 11.66 -12.60 -7.42
N GLY A 88 12.01 -13.43 -8.41
CA GLY A 88 13.35 -13.95 -8.59
C GLY A 88 13.47 -15.43 -8.22
N SER A 89 14.71 -15.89 -8.09
CA SER A 89 15.06 -17.28 -7.80
C SER A 89 15.89 -17.31 -6.53
N PHE A 90 15.25 -17.63 -5.41
CA PHE A 90 15.86 -17.79 -4.10
C PHE A 90 15.09 -18.85 -3.32
N ASN A 91 15.75 -19.49 -2.35
CA ASN A 91 15.15 -20.46 -1.46
C ASN A 91 14.57 -19.74 -0.22
N PRO A 92 13.23 -19.66 -0.08
CA PRO A 92 12.59 -18.96 1.02
C PRO A 92 12.74 -19.67 2.37
N ARG A 93 13.35 -20.86 2.43
CA ARG A 93 13.69 -21.55 3.67
C ARG A 93 15.04 -21.13 4.26
N THR A 94 15.88 -20.49 3.46
CA THR A 94 17.27 -20.14 3.83
C THR A 94 17.55 -18.65 3.76
N GLY A 95 16.56 -17.81 3.47
CA GLY A 95 16.72 -16.37 3.33
C GLY A 95 15.51 -15.69 2.67
N GLY A 96 15.57 -14.37 2.56
CA GLY A 96 14.51 -13.56 1.93
C GLY A 96 13.20 -13.53 2.71
N HIS A 97 13.21 -13.93 3.98
CA HIS A 97 12.05 -13.95 4.87
C HIS A 97 11.49 -12.54 5.06
N LEU A 98 10.18 -12.42 5.22
CA LEU A 98 9.55 -11.20 5.73
C LEU A 98 9.57 -11.24 7.27
N VAL A 99 10.07 -10.20 7.90
CA VAL A 99 10.10 -10.08 9.36
C VAL A 99 9.16 -8.97 9.80
N LEU A 100 8.32 -9.28 10.78
CA LEU A 100 7.34 -8.37 11.40
C LEU A 100 7.56 -8.38 12.93
N PRO A 101 8.49 -7.57 13.46
CA PRO A 101 8.87 -7.61 14.88
C PRO A 101 7.71 -7.33 15.83
N ASP A 102 6.83 -6.38 15.49
CA ASP A 102 5.68 -6.01 16.32
C ASP A 102 4.71 -7.18 16.53
N LEU A 103 4.65 -8.09 15.55
CA LEU A 103 3.84 -9.31 15.60
C LEU A 103 4.64 -10.53 16.07
N LYS A 104 5.95 -10.39 16.31
CA LYS A 104 6.88 -11.48 16.62
C LYS A 104 6.87 -12.60 15.56
N LEU A 105 6.75 -12.22 14.28
CA LEU A 105 6.70 -13.16 13.16
C LEU A 105 7.94 -13.05 12.27
N VAL A 106 8.43 -14.23 11.86
CA VAL A 106 9.37 -14.41 10.74
C VAL A 106 8.71 -15.36 9.76
N ILE A 107 8.49 -14.90 8.53
CA ILE A 107 7.68 -15.60 7.53
C ILE A 107 8.59 -16.00 6.38
N GLU A 108 8.70 -17.31 6.12
CA GLU A 108 9.23 -17.82 4.84
C GLU A 108 8.36 -17.23 3.72
N PHE A 109 8.94 -16.39 2.86
CA PHE A 109 8.17 -15.62 1.88
C PHE A 109 8.63 -15.93 0.44
N PRO A 110 8.03 -16.95 -0.22
CA PRO A 110 8.44 -17.40 -1.55
C PRO A 110 8.21 -16.36 -2.64
N ALA A 111 9.05 -16.40 -3.68
CA ALA A 111 8.78 -15.69 -4.92
C ALA A 111 7.42 -16.14 -5.52
N GLY A 112 6.63 -15.19 -6.02
CA GLY A 112 5.31 -15.47 -6.59
C GLY A 112 4.16 -15.51 -5.57
N CYS A 113 4.43 -15.36 -4.27
CA CYS A 113 3.40 -15.14 -3.25
C CYS A 113 3.17 -13.65 -2.98
N VAL A 114 1.99 -13.26 -2.50
CA VAL A 114 1.67 -11.88 -2.11
C VAL A 114 1.32 -11.84 -0.62
N ILE A 115 1.86 -10.86 0.10
CA ILE A 115 1.40 -10.50 1.44
C ILE A 115 0.90 -9.06 1.40
N PHE A 116 -0.28 -8.83 1.97
CA PHE A 116 -0.79 -7.48 2.23
C PHE A 116 -0.48 -7.12 3.68
N LEU A 117 0.12 -5.95 3.92
CA LEU A 117 0.32 -5.45 5.27
C LEU A 117 0.00 -3.96 5.38
N PRO A 118 -0.43 -3.47 6.56
CA PRO A 118 -0.51 -2.05 6.87
C PRO A 118 0.91 -1.50 7.09
N SER A 119 1.61 -1.20 5.99
CA SER A 119 3.06 -0.93 6.01
C SER A 119 3.46 0.35 6.74
N SER A 120 2.51 1.27 6.96
CA SER A 120 2.67 2.46 7.80
C SER A 120 2.56 2.20 9.30
N LEU A 121 2.03 1.04 9.72
CA LEU A 121 1.78 0.72 11.14
C LEU A 121 2.71 -0.37 11.68
N LEU A 122 3.15 -1.30 10.84
CA LEU A 122 4.00 -2.41 11.26
C LEU A 122 5.43 -2.19 10.81
N VAL A 123 6.36 -2.26 11.76
CA VAL A 123 7.78 -2.38 11.42
C VAL A 123 7.96 -3.65 10.61
N HIS A 124 8.59 -3.53 9.44
CA HIS A 124 8.81 -4.65 8.55
C HIS A 124 10.13 -4.53 7.82
N TYR A 125 10.67 -5.68 7.44
CA TYR A 125 11.85 -5.78 6.58
C TYR A 125 11.98 -7.18 5.99
N ASN A 126 12.91 -7.35 5.03
CA ASN A 126 13.26 -8.68 4.54
C ASN A 126 14.72 -9.06 4.79
N THR A 127 14.95 -10.33 5.10
CA THR A 127 16.30 -10.85 5.38
C THR A 127 17.13 -10.99 4.09
N PRO A 128 18.47 -11.06 4.21
CA PRO A 128 19.34 -11.42 3.11
C PRO A 128 19.01 -12.79 2.49
N ILE A 129 19.45 -12.96 1.25
CA ILE A 129 19.46 -14.24 0.50
C ILE A 129 20.91 -14.65 0.21
N GLN A 130 21.11 -15.88 -0.27
CA GLN A 130 22.44 -16.40 -0.58
C GLN A 130 23.10 -15.62 -1.74
N LEU A 131 24.43 -15.62 -1.81
CA LEU A 131 25.19 -14.82 -2.80
C LEU A 131 24.84 -15.14 -4.26
N HIS A 132 24.54 -16.41 -4.55
CA HIS A 132 24.20 -16.91 -5.89
C HIS A 132 22.71 -16.73 -6.24
N GLU A 133 21.87 -16.37 -5.26
CA GLU A 133 20.43 -16.20 -5.44
C GLU A 133 20.08 -14.80 -5.95
N LYS A 134 18.86 -14.67 -6.47
CA LYS A 134 18.31 -13.39 -6.94
C LYS A 134 16.94 -13.14 -6.34
N ARG A 135 16.75 -11.96 -5.75
CA ARG A 135 15.48 -11.48 -5.21
C ARG A 135 15.23 -10.03 -5.62
N TYR A 136 14.03 -9.81 -6.13
CA TYR A 136 13.44 -8.53 -6.49
C TYR A 136 12.10 -8.42 -5.77
N SER A 137 11.45 -7.26 -5.79
CA SER A 137 10.06 -7.17 -5.37
C SER A 137 9.32 -6.04 -6.05
N ILE A 138 8.01 -6.19 -6.15
CA ILE A 138 7.09 -5.14 -6.52
C ILE A 138 6.23 -4.86 -5.29
N THR A 139 6.04 -3.59 -4.95
CA THR A 139 5.04 -3.18 -3.96
C THR A 139 4.17 -2.08 -4.52
N GLN A 140 2.92 -2.03 -4.08
CA GLN A 140 2.00 -0.95 -4.41
C GLN A 140 1.48 -0.32 -3.13
N CYS A 141 1.26 0.99 -3.15
CA CYS A 141 0.76 1.70 -1.98
C CYS A 141 -0.02 2.95 -2.39
N THR A 142 -0.64 3.59 -1.41
CA THR A 142 -1.27 4.90 -1.62
C THR A 142 -0.99 5.74 -0.40
N ALA A 143 -0.44 6.94 -0.63
CA ALA A 143 -0.11 7.87 0.42
C ALA A 143 -1.39 8.29 1.17
N GLY A 144 -1.37 8.25 2.51
CA GLY A 144 -2.50 8.70 3.32
C GLY A 144 -2.82 10.19 3.10
N GLY A 145 -1.82 10.96 2.65
CA GLY A 145 -1.98 12.35 2.26
C GLY A 145 -2.96 12.56 1.11
N LEU A 146 -3.03 11.64 0.14
CA LEU A 146 -3.96 11.75 -1.00
C LEU A 146 -5.42 11.64 -0.54
N PHE A 147 -5.71 10.67 0.33
CA PHE A 147 -7.03 10.52 0.95
C PHE A 147 -7.43 11.75 1.75
N ARG A 148 -6.52 12.28 2.58
CA ARG A 148 -6.77 13.50 3.37
C ARG A 148 -6.99 14.73 2.50
N TRP A 149 -6.20 14.87 1.44
CA TRP A 149 -6.32 15.98 0.49
C TRP A 149 -7.68 15.98 -0.21
N ALA A 150 -8.10 14.84 -0.75
CA ALA A 150 -9.44 14.68 -1.32
C ALA A 150 -10.55 14.95 -0.28
N SER A 151 -10.42 14.40 0.93
CA SER A 151 -11.40 14.57 2.02
C SER A 151 -11.53 16.02 2.51
N ASN A 152 -10.48 16.83 2.32
CA ASN A 152 -10.49 18.26 2.65
C ASN A 152 -11.00 19.14 1.49
N GLY A 153 -11.54 18.54 0.43
CA GLY A 153 -12.00 19.24 -0.76
C GLY A 153 -10.86 19.64 -1.69
N PHE A 154 -9.90 18.73 -1.90
CA PHE A 154 -8.77 18.91 -2.82
C PHE A 154 -7.86 20.11 -2.46
N GLN A 155 -7.63 20.30 -1.16
CA GLN A 155 -6.74 21.34 -0.63
C GLN A 155 -5.95 20.83 0.59
N THR A 156 -4.91 21.56 0.97
CA THR A 156 -4.14 21.21 2.17
C THR A 156 -5.01 21.30 3.43
N GLN A 157 -4.65 20.52 4.45
CA GLN A 157 -5.35 20.57 5.73
C GLN A 157 -5.35 21.97 6.34
N ASP A 158 -4.22 22.68 6.25
CA ASP A 158 -4.11 24.04 6.79
C ASP A 158 -5.06 25.01 6.07
N THR A 159 -5.16 24.90 4.74
CA THR A 159 -6.10 25.71 3.94
C THR A 159 -7.55 25.42 4.31
N PHE A 160 -7.90 24.14 4.46
CA PHE A 160 -9.23 23.72 4.86
C PHE A 160 -9.59 24.25 6.25
N LEU A 161 -8.71 24.04 7.23
CA LEU A 161 -8.95 24.47 8.61
C LEU A 161 -8.94 26.00 8.75
N ALA A 162 -8.15 26.74 7.97
CA ALA A 162 -8.19 28.20 8.02
C ALA A 162 -9.58 28.76 7.64
N LYS A 163 -10.28 28.12 6.70
CA LYS A 163 -11.58 28.56 6.17
C LYS A 163 -12.80 27.95 6.88
N ALA A 164 -12.60 26.85 7.63
CA ALA A 164 -13.69 26.12 8.28
C ALA A 164 -14.30 26.89 9.46
N SER A 165 -15.64 26.81 9.58
CA SER A 165 -16.38 27.30 10.76
C SER A 165 -15.97 26.54 12.02
N HIS A 166 -16.31 27.09 13.19
CA HIS A 166 -16.05 26.41 14.47
C HIS A 166 -16.70 25.02 14.52
N GLU A 167 -17.95 24.90 14.08
CA GLU A 167 -18.67 23.62 14.05
C GLU A 167 -17.98 22.58 13.14
N VAL A 168 -17.55 22.99 11.94
CA VAL A 168 -16.84 22.10 11.00
C VAL A 168 -15.50 21.65 11.58
N LYS A 169 -14.76 22.55 12.24
CA LYS A 169 -13.50 22.21 12.93
C LYS A 169 -13.71 21.20 14.05
N SER A 170 -14.73 21.42 14.89
CA SER A 170 -15.07 20.53 16.00
C SER A 170 -15.43 19.13 15.48
N LYS A 171 -16.24 19.04 14.42
CA LYS A 171 -16.54 17.78 13.75
C LYS A 171 -15.29 17.11 13.19
N TRP A 172 -14.44 17.86 12.49
CA TRP A 172 -13.20 17.32 11.91
C TRP A 172 -12.25 16.74 12.97
N LEU A 173 -12.14 17.39 14.13
CA LEU A 173 -11.34 16.91 15.26
C LEU A 173 -11.95 15.65 15.89
N ALA A 174 -13.27 15.62 16.09
CA ALA A 174 -13.97 14.43 16.58
C ALA A 174 -13.80 13.25 15.62
N ASP A 175 -13.97 13.49 14.31
CA ASP A 175 -13.71 12.51 13.26
C ASP A 175 -12.27 12.00 13.33
N ARG A 176 -11.29 12.90 13.45
CA ARG A 176 -9.87 12.54 13.54
C ARG A 176 -9.60 11.59 14.71
N ALA A 177 -10.21 11.84 15.87
CA ALA A 177 -10.02 11.02 17.07
C ALA A 177 -10.49 9.56 16.87
N THR A 178 -11.52 9.34 16.04
CA THR A 178 -12.11 8.01 15.78
C THR A 178 -11.67 7.38 14.46
N ARG A 179 -10.71 7.99 13.73
CA ARG A 179 -10.25 7.44 12.43
C ARG A 179 -9.64 6.05 12.55
N TRP A 180 -8.95 5.76 13.64
CA TRP A 180 -8.32 4.46 13.85
C TRP A 180 -9.38 3.35 14.01
N GLU A 181 -10.45 3.62 14.76
CA GLU A 181 -11.58 2.69 14.94
C GLU A 181 -12.23 2.35 13.61
N ARG A 182 -12.55 3.39 12.82
CA ARG A 182 -13.09 3.21 11.46
C ARG A 182 -12.13 2.48 10.52
N GLY A 183 -10.83 2.61 10.75
CA GLY A 183 -9.81 1.85 10.04
C GLY A 183 -9.93 0.34 10.29
N LEU A 184 -10.27 -0.05 11.52
CA LEU A 184 -10.44 -1.46 11.89
C LEU A 184 -11.63 -2.11 11.18
N ASP A 185 -12.69 -1.34 10.86
CA ASP A 185 -13.87 -1.86 10.13
C ASP A 185 -13.54 -2.39 8.72
N PHE A 186 -12.38 -2.01 8.18
CA PHE A 186 -11.89 -2.53 6.91
C PHE A 186 -11.18 -3.88 7.04
N PHE A 187 -10.77 -4.31 8.22
CA PHE A 187 -10.08 -5.59 8.38
C PHE A 187 -11.10 -6.73 8.46
N PRO A 188 -10.88 -7.84 7.73
CA PRO A 188 -11.75 -9.00 7.84
C PRO A 188 -11.61 -9.61 9.23
N ILE A 189 -12.74 -9.98 9.83
CA ILE A 189 -12.78 -10.77 11.06
C ILE A 189 -12.76 -12.23 10.64
N ILE A 190 -11.70 -12.95 10.98
CA ILE A 190 -11.62 -14.41 10.82
C ILE A 190 -12.23 -15.00 12.09
N VAL A 191 -13.49 -15.41 11.99
CA VAL A 191 -14.24 -16.16 13.02
C VAL A 191 -14.23 -17.65 12.72
#